data_AF-A0A0Q6RBC5-F1
#
_entry.id   AF-A0A0Q6RBC5-F1
#
_cell.length_a   1.000
_cell.length_b   1.000
_cell.length_c   1.000
_cell.angle_alpha   90.00
_cell.angle_beta   90.00
_cell.angle_gamma   90.00
#
_symmetry.space_group_name_H-M   'P 1'
#
loop_
_entity.id
_entity.type
_entity.pdbx_description
1 polymer ?
#
loop_
_entity_poly.entity_id
_entity_poly.type
_entity_poly.pdbx_seq_one_letter_code
_entity_poly.pdbx_strand_id
1 'polypeptide(L)'
;MIPPIEVDPNSVTPGVVGFLAIALVTIAAILLIIDMARRVRRVRYRGEVREQLEAERAEAALRAANPGASAAEGRVEGDEQDPRPVA
;
A
#
# COMPACT_ATOMS: atom_id res chain seq x y z
N MET A 1 44.19 46.49 -22.68
CA MET A 1 44.08 45.12 -23.22
C MET A 1 43.94 44.17 -22.05
N ILE A 2 42.77 43.55 -21.87
CA ILE A 2 42.57 42.48 -20.89
C ILE A 2 43.15 41.20 -21.49
N PRO A 3 43.99 40.44 -20.76
CA PRO A 3 44.52 39.18 -21.27
C PRO A 3 43.37 38.20 -21.54
N PRO A 4 43.45 37.38 -22.61
CA PRO A 4 42.47 36.35 -22.85
C PRO A 4 42.51 35.34 -21.69
N ILE A 5 41.36 35.09 -21.08
CA ILE A 5 41.16 34.02 -20.11
C ILE A 5 41.25 32.69 -20.87
N GLU A 6 42.42 32.08 -20.84
CA GLU A 6 42.66 30.74 -21.36
C GLU A 6 42.10 29.73 -20.35
N VAL A 7 40.84 29.34 -20.55
CA VAL A 7 40.17 28.36 -19.69
C VAL A 7 40.57 26.96 -20.17
N ASP A 8 41.31 26.22 -19.33
CA ASP A 8 41.69 24.83 -19.63
C ASP A 8 40.43 24.01 -19.94
N PRO A 9 40.31 23.35 -21.11
CA PRO A 9 39.14 22.56 -21.47
C PRO A 9 38.87 21.37 -20.51
N ASN A 10 39.87 20.91 -19.77
CA ASN A 10 39.72 19.90 -18.71
C ASN A 10 39.04 20.47 -17.45
N SER A 11 38.94 21.80 -17.32
CA SER A 11 38.24 22.45 -16.21
C SER A 11 36.72 22.52 -16.39
N VAL A 12 36.23 22.46 -17.64
CA VAL A 12 34.81 22.65 -17.98
C VAL A 12 34.10 21.38 -18.46
N THR A 13 34.85 20.31 -18.72
CA THR A 13 34.28 19.01 -19.05
C THR A 13 34.74 18.03 -17.99
N PRO A 14 33.88 17.59 -17.06
CA PRO A 14 34.22 16.48 -16.19
C PRO A 14 34.54 15.32 -17.13
N GLY A 15 35.83 14.97 -17.25
CA GLY A 15 36.28 13.95 -18.20
C GLY A 15 35.69 12.58 -17.88
N VAL A 16 36.32 11.51 -18.39
CA VAL A 16 35.86 10.12 -18.17
C VAL A 16 35.58 9.82 -16.68
N VAL A 17 36.37 10.39 -15.77
CA VAL A 17 36.18 10.26 -14.31
C VAL A 17 34.83 10.80 -13.86
N GLY A 18 34.43 12.00 -14.28
CA GLY A 18 33.16 12.57 -13.85
C GLY A 18 31.94 11.94 -14.54
N PHE A 19 32.10 11.45 -15.77
CA PHE A 19 31.08 10.61 -16.41
C PHE A 19 30.83 9.33 -15.59
N LEU A 20 31.90 8.64 -15.18
CA LEU A 20 31.79 7.45 -14.33
C LEU A 20 31.20 7.77 -12.95
N ALA A 21 31.52 8.92 -12.37
CA ALA A 21 30.94 9.36 -11.11
C ALA A 21 29.41 9.52 -11.22
N ILE A 22 28.91 10.22 -12.25
CA ILE A 22 27.47 10.40 -12.46
C ILE A 22 26.79 9.09 -12.85
N ALA A 23 27.43 8.24 -13.66
CA ALA A 23 26.91 6.91 -13.98
C ALA A 23 26.71 6.08 -12.71
N LEU A 24 27.68 6.10 -11.79
CA LEU A 24 27.60 5.40 -10.50
C LEU A 24 26.50 5.97 -9.61
N VAL A 25 26.37 7.29 -9.50
CA VAL A 25 25.27 7.92 -8.74
C VAL A 25 23.91 7.52 -9.31
N THR A 26 23.78 7.49 -10.64
CA THR A 26 22.54 7.09 -11.32
C THR A 26 22.19 5.63 -11.03
N ILE A 27 23.18 4.73 -11.12
CA ILE A 27 23.00 3.32 -10.76
C ILE A 27 22.57 3.19 -9.29
N ALA A 28 23.21 3.91 -8.38
CA ALA A 28 22.85 3.92 -6.97
C ALA A 28 21.43 4.42 -6.74
N ALA A 29 21.00 5.48 -7.45
CA ALA A 29 19.64 5.99 -7.39
C ALA A 29 18.62 4.96 -7.91
N ILE A 30 18.90 4.28 -9.03
CA ILE A 30 18.05 3.20 -9.56
C ILE A 30 17.94 2.05 -8.56
N LEU A 31 19.08 1.60 -8.01
CA LEU A 31 19.11 0.54 -7.00
C LEU A 31 18.32 0.94 -5.75
N LEU A 32 18.41 2.21 -5.32
CA LEU A 32 17.64 2.73 -4.19
C LEU A 32 16.14 2.71 -4.48
N ILE A 33 15.71 3.09 -5.70
CA ILE A 33 14.30 3.02 -6.10
C ILE A 33 13.81 1.56 -6.06
N ILE A 34 14.59 0.63 -6.63
CA ILE A 34 14.25 -0.81 -6.63
C ILE A 34 14.22 -1.37 -5.21
N ASP A 35 15.20 -1.00 -4.37
CA ASP A 35 15.26 -1.40 -2.98
C ASP A 35 14.03 -0.90 -2.21
N MET A 36 13.70 0.39 -2.35
CA MET A 36 12.52 0.99 -1.74
C MET A 36 11.24 0.27 -2.19
N ALA A 37 11.08 -0.01 -3.48
CA ALA A 37 9.93 -0.72 -4.02
C ALA A 37 9.84 -2.16 -3.48
N ARG A 38 10.97 -2.89 -3.43
CA ARG A 38 11.04 -4.24 -2.85
C ARG A 38 10.74 -4.22 -1.36
N ARG A 39 11.27 -3.24 -0.63
CA ARG A 39 11.06 -3.03 0.80
C ARG A 39 9.59 -2.75 1.10
N VAL A 40 8.99 -1.80 0.38
CA VAL A 40 7.56 -1.47 0.51
C VAL A 40 6.71 -2.70 0.24
N ARG A 41 6.96 -3.43 -0.86
CA ARG A 41 6.24 -4.68 -1.14
C ARG A 41 6.39 -5.68 0.02
N ARG A 42 7.62 -5.97 0.46
CA ARG A 42 7.87 -6.92 1.57
C ARG A 42 7.18 -6.52 2.89
N VAL A 43 7.07 -5.23 3.17
CA VAL A 43 6.45 -4.71 4.40
C VAL A 43 4.91 -4.70 4.27
N ARG A 44 4.37 -4.25 3.13
CA ARG A 44 2.93 -4.17 2.85
C ARG A 44 2.25 -5.55 2.85
N TYR A 45 2.89 -6.59 2.29
CA TYR A 45 2.34 -7.96 2.33
C TYR A 45 2.02 -8.46 3.74
N ARG A 46 2.67 -7.92 4.79
CA ARG A 46 2.39 -8.32 6.18
C ARG A 46 1.32 -7.46 6.85
N GLY A 47 1.05 -6.27 6.33
CA GLY A 47 0.09 -5.32 6.91
C GLY A 47 -1.33 -5.60 6.44
N GLU A 48 -1.54 -5.67 5.14
CA GLU A 48 -2.88 -5.83 4.54
C GLU A 48 -3.51 -7.20 4.88
N VAL A 49 -2.68 -8.25 5.01
CA VAL A 49 -3.13 -9.57 5.50
C VAL A 49 -3.50 -9.51 6.99
N ARG A 50 -2.76 -8.76 7.81
CA ARG A 50 -3.10 -8.63 9.24
C ARG A 50 -4.37 -7.84 9.45
N GLU A 51 -4.59 -6.79 8.65
CA GLU A 51 -5.79 -5.96 8.74
C GLU A 51 -7.06 -6.73 8.33
N GLN A 52 -7.00 -7.52 7.25
CA GLN A 52 -8.10 -8.43 6.88
C GLN A 52 -8.35 -9.51 7.96
N LEU A 53 -7.28 -10.08 8.52
CA LEU A 53 -7.39 -11.10 9.58
C LEU A 53 -7.89 -10.52 10.91
N GLU A 54 -7.58 -9.26 11.22
CA GLU A 54 -8.12 -8.56 12.39
C GLU A 54 -9.57 -8.15 12.19
N ALA A 55 -9.97 -7.74 10.98
CA ALA A 55 -11.37 -7.48 10.63
C ALA A 55 -12.24 -8.75 10.74
N GLU A 56 -11.81 -9.87 10.17
CA GLU A 56 -12.53 -11.15 10.30
C GLU A 56 -12.64 -11.60 11.76
N ARG A 57 -11.58 -11.43 12.56
CA ARG A 57 -11.62 -11.75 14.00
C ARG A 57 -12.54 -10.82 14.79
N ALA A 58 -12.57 -9.53 14.45
CA ALA A 58 -13.47 -8.57 15.08
C ALA A 58 -14.93 -8.89 14.76
N GLU A 59 -15.24 -9.21 13.50
CA GLU A 59 -16.58 -9.65 13.08
C GLU A 59 -16.99 -10.97 13.74
N ALA A 60 -16.08 -11.95 13.82
CA ALA A 60 -16.31 -13.21 14.52
C ALA A 60 -16.54 -12.99 16.03
N ALA A 61 -15.78 -12.09 16.66
CA ALA A 61 -15.97 -11.71 18.06
C ALA A 61 -17.30 -11.00 18.28
N LEU A 62 -17.72 -10.12 17.37
CA LEU A 62 -19.01 -9.43 17.44
C LEU A 62 -20.18 -10.41 17.32
N ARG A 63 -20.09 -11.38 16.39
CA ARG A 63 -21.08 -12.47 16.26
C ARG A 63 -21.10 -13.38 17.49
N ALA A 64 -19.95 -13.71 18.05
CA ALA A 64 -19.86 -14.51 19.27
C ALA A 64 -20.39 -13.75 20.50
N ALA A 65 -20.25 -12.43 20.54
CA ALA A 65 -20.76 -11.57 21.60
C ALA A 65 -22.28 -11.35 21.52
N ASN A 66 -22.88 -11.48 20.33
CA ASN A 66 -24.33 -11.32 20.14
C ASN A 66 -25.00 -12.50 19.43
N PRO A 67 -24.99 -13.70 20.03
CA PRO A 67 -25.55 -14.91 19.42
C PRO A 67 -27.08 -14.88 19.24
N GLY A 68 -27.78 -13.93 19.88
CA GLY A 68 -29.24 -13.81 19.85
C GLY A 68 -29.81 -12.96 18.70
N ALA A 69 -29.01 -12.10 18.07
CA ALA A 69 -29.49 -11.19 17.02
C ALA A 69 -29.88 -11.93 15.73
N SER A 70 -29.13 -12.96 15.34
CA SER A 70 -29.42 -13.76 14.13
C SER A 70 -30.66 -14.64 14.26
N ALA A 71 -31.05 -15.02 15.49
CA ALA A 71 -32.25 -15.84 15.73
C ALA A 71 -33.54 -15.00 15.75
N ALA A 72 -33.43 -13.68 15.93
CA ALA A 72 -34.57 -12.77 15.94
C ALA A 72 -35.00 -12.34 14.52
N GLU A 73 -34.04 -12.19 13.59
CA GLU A 73 -34.28 -11.70 12.23
C GLU A 73 -35.08 -12.70 11.37
N GLY A 74 -34.87 -14.02 11.56
CA GLY A 74 -35.62 -15.06 10.86
C GLY A 74 -37.03 -15.34 11.39
N ARG A 75 -37.47 -14.68 12.48
CA ARG A 75 -38.79 -14.91 13.08
C ARG A 75 -39.84 -13.87 12.66
N VAL A 76 -39.42 -12.69 12.17
CA VAL A 76 -40.33 -11.56 11.93
C VAL A 76 -41.03 -11.63 10.56
N GLU A 77 -40.56 -12.46 9.63
CA GLU A 77 -41.11 -12.52 8.25
C GLU A 77 -42.21 -13.59 8.06
N GLY A 78 -42.53 -14.40 9.08
CA GLY A 78 -43.40 -15.58 8.94
C GLY A 78 -44.87 -15.45 9.35
N ASP A 79 -45.26 -14.42 10.11
CA ASP A 79 -46.52 -14.48 10.88
C ASP A 79 -47.67 -13.56 10.39
N GLU A 80 -47.49 -12.74 9.34
CA GLU A 80 -48.49 -11.73 8.95
C GLU A 80 -49.16 -12.00 7.58
N GLN A 81 -49.79 -13.17 7.41
CA GLN A 81 -50.70 -13.42 6.28
C GLN A 81 -51.72 -14.55 6.55
N ASP A 82 -52.58 -14.37 7.55
CA ASP A 82 -53.83 -15.14 7.66
C ASP A 82 -55.04 -14.23 7.95
N PRO A 83 -55.70 -13.68 6.92
CA PRO A 83 -57.04 -13.16 7.08
C PRO A 83 -58.03 -14.31 6.86
N ARG A 84 -58.41 -15.02 7.93
CA ARG A 84 -59.56 -15.94 7.88
C ARG A 84 -60.86 -15.12 7.74
N PRO A 85 -61.69 -15.31 6.70
CA PRO A 85 -63.06 -14.84 6.74
C PRO A 85 -63.91 -15.83 7.55
N VAL A 86 -64.54 -15.31 8.59
CA VAL A 86 -65.59 -15.96 9.38
C VAL A 86 -66.95 -15.72 8.72
N ALA A 87 -67.61 -16.80 8.28
CA ALA A 87 -69.08 -17.01 8.27
C ALA A 87 -69.42 -18.23 7.42
#